data_AF-A0ABD3G9A9-F1
#
_entry.id   AF-A0ABD3G9A9-F1
#
_cell.length_a   1.000
_cell.length_b   1.000
_cell.length_c   1.000
_cell.angle_alpha   90.00
_cell.angle_beta   90.00
_cell.angle_gamma   90.00
#
_symmetry.space_group_name_H-M   'P 1'
#
loop_
_entity.id
_entity.type
_entity.pdbx_description
1 polymer ?
#
loop_
_entity_poly.entity_id
_entity_poly.type
_entity_poly.pdbx_seq_one_letter_code
_entity_poly.pdbx_strand_id
1 'polypeptide(L)'
;MEVRTSCRWVADHASYVNIDAKSIDKVAEEMNGSMPAVEWDFERIHFCDGGPLTAQYMLVLDALNFCFWPDEELHYEHLARGLRDALFADSKAFDAERLQKYTGPELRQLLKWPRRLPLEDERARLLRELGFVLAKHFEGSAAKLVEKANKSAIELVELVAGHFPGFRDHTVYKGKQVFIYKRAQIFVADLWGAFKGKGLGEFNDISSITMFADYVVPAVLRSWGILSYSACLAEKVDKSETIVPGSEEEVEIRACTITAVESLKEKLSKKCGQDVTSVQVDWWLWSSGIQNLELATDSADLSRFSKLYEEWWQSLVVNIGLTPRRNTVSVKAQTKPAIFPTGRSLMAYNDYLVSSFEMRRSTCILQPKTGKFW
;
A
#
# COMPACT_ATOMS: atom_id res chain seq x y z
N MET A 1 -10.40 19.03 3.26
CA MET A 1 -9.03 18.48 3.36
C MET A 1 -8.22 18.68 2.07
N GLU A 2 -6.96 19.15 2.14
CA GLU A 2 -6.15 19.56 0.97
C GLU A 2 -5.03 18.56 0.54
N VAL A 3 -5.33 17.25 0.46
CA VAL A 3 -4.33 16.23 0.05
C VAL A 3 -3.73 16.56 -1.32
N ARG A 4 -4.57 16.72 -2.35
CA ARG A 4 -4.11 17.02 -3.72
C ARG A 4 -3.24 18.27 -3.80
N THR A 5 -3.71 19.39 -3.24
CA THR A 5 -3.02 20.68 -3.31
C THR A 5 -1.67 20.63 -2.59
N SER A 6 -1.63 20.04 -1.38
CA SER A 6 -0.39 19.95 -0.62
C SER A 6 0.62 18.99 -1.26
N CYS A 7 0.18 17.83 -1.77
CA CYS A 7 1.05 16.90 -2.50
C CYS A 7 1.54 17.48 -3.84
N ARG A 8 0.68 18.21 -4.57
CA ARG A 8 1.09 18.89 -5.81
C ARG A 8 2.18 19.92 -5.54
N TRP A 9 2.05 20.68 -4.45
CA TRP A 9 3.07 21.64 -4.05
C TRP A 9 4.42 20.96 -3.76
N VAL A 10 4.43 19.81 -3.08
CA VAL A 10 5.65 19.01 -2.89
C VAL A 10 6.23 18.59 -4.24
N ALA A 11 5.42 18.04 -5.15
CA ALA A 11 5.88 17.60 -6.46
C ALA A 11 6.51 18.73 -7.29
N ASP A 12 5.98 19.95 -7.19
CA ASP A 12 6.51 21.14 -7.88
C ASP A 12 7.84 21.65 -7.29
N HIS A 13 8.20 21.21 -6.07
CA HIS A 13 9.41 21.63 -5.34
C HIS A 13 10.34 20.46 -5.00
N ALA A 14 10.07 19.28 -5.56
CA ALA A 14 10.78 18.04 -5.30
C ALA A 14 12.23 18.12 -5.82
N SER A 15 13.15 17.49 -5.12
CA SER A 15 14.58 17.46 -5.44
C SER A 15 15.10 16.04 -5.72
N TYR A 16 14.40 15.04 -5.19
CA TYR A 16 14.74 13.63 -5.28
C TYR A 16 13.81 12.85 -6.20
N VAL A 17 12.56 13.27 -6.39
CA VAL A 17 11.58 12.58 -7.23
C VAL A 17 11.03 13.49 -8.32
N ASN A 18 11.05 13.02 -9.57
CA ASN A 18 10.49 13.73 -10.72
C ASN A 18 9.36 12.90 -11.37
N ILE A 19 8.35 13.59 -11.89
CA ILE A 19 7.21 12.99 -12.61
C ILE A 19 7.41 13.22 -14.11
N ASP A 20 7.50 12.16 -14.91
CA ASP A 20 7.58 12.28 -16.37
C ASP A 20 6.19 12.27 -17.02
N ALA A 21 5.72 13.46 -17.42
CA ALA A 21 4.42 13.63 -18.05
C ALA A 21 4.28 12.86 -19.38
N LYS A 22 5.38 12.66 -20.11
CA LYS A 22 5.35 11.90 -21.38
C LYS A 22 5.07 10.42 -21.15
N SER A 23 5.67 9.84 -20.11
CA SER A 23 5.38 8.45 -19.72
C SER A 23 3.95 8.28 -19.24
N ILE A 24 3.35 9.27 -18.57
CA ILE A 24 1.92 9.26 -18.22
C ILE A 24 1.06 9.22 -19.49
N ASP A 25 1.35 10.09 -20.47
CA ASP A 25 0.62 10.11 -21.75
C ASP A 25 0.73 8.78 -22.48
N LYS A 26 1.94 8.21 -22.55
CA LYS A 26 2.20 6.90 -23.16
C LYS A 26 1.37 5.79 -22.49
N VAL A 27 1.40 5.68 -21.16
CA VAL A 27 0.64 4.66 -20.43
C VAL A 27 -0.87 4.83 -20.67
N ALA A 28 -1.38 6.06 -20.69
CA ALA A 28 -2.77 6.33 -20.99
C ALA A 28 -3.16 6.00 -22.44
N GLU A 29 -2.25 6.15 -23.40
CA GLU A 29 -2.46 5.79 -24.81
C GLU A 29 -2.47 4.27 -25.05
N GLU A 30 -1.64 3.52 -24.32
CA GLU A 30 -1.56 2.06 -24.40
C GLU A 30 -2.81 1.36 -23.82
N MET A 31 -3.65 2.07 -23.06
CA MET A 31 -4.92 1.54 -22.57
C MET A 31 -5.98 1.47 -23.67
N ASN A 32 -6.57 0.27 -23.84
CA ASN A 32 -7.60 -0.05 -24.83
C ASN A 32 -8.99 0.55 -24.49
N GLY A 33 -9.06 1.84 -24.17
CA GLY A 33 -10.31 2.59 -23.99
C GLY A 33 -11.14 2.22 -22.76
N SER A 34 -10.70 1.28 -21.92
CA SER A 34 -11.38 0.92 -20.67
C SER A 34 -10.39 0.67 -19.54
N MET A 35 -10.78 1.00 -18.31
CA MET A 35 -10.04 0.64 -17.11
C MET A 35 -10.16 -0.86 -16.85
N PRO A 36 -9.07 -1.55 -16.50
CA PRO A 36 -9.16 -2.91 -15.97
C PRO A 36 -10.11 -2.94 -14.78
N ALA A 37 -11.08 -3.85 -14.81
CA ALA A 37 -11.99 -4.04 -13.70
C ALA A 37 -11.24 -4.78 -12.58
N VAL A 38 -10.91 -4.07 -11.51
CA VAL A 38 -10.37 -4.67 -10.28
C VAL A 38 -11.49 -4.72 -9.25
N GLU A 39 -11.83 -5.94 -8.82
CA GLU A 39 -12.76 -6.15 -7.72
C GLU A 39 -12.04 -5.93 -6.38
N TRP A 40 -12.71 -5.25 -5.44
CA TRP A 40 -12.17 -4.94 -4.12
C TRP A 40 -11.68 -6.19 -3.35
N ASP A 41 -12.41 -7.30 -3.41
CA ASP A 41 -12.08 -8.55 -2.70
C ASP A 41 -11.84 -9.71 -3.68
N PHE A 42 -10.99 -9.47 -4.68
CA PHE A 42 -10.65 -10.46 -5.70
C PHE A 42 -10.18 -11.81 -5.10
N GLU A 43 -9.47 -11.77 -3.99
CA GLU A 43 -8.92 -12.95 -3.31
C GLU A 43 -9.78 -13.51 -2.17
N ARG A 44 -10.95 -12.90 -1.90
CA ARG A 44 -11.88 -13.31 -0.84
C ARG A 44 -11.25 -13.38 0.55
N ILE A 45 -10.33 -12.46 0.83
CA ILE A 45 -9.54 -12.43 2.07
C ILE A 45 -10.19 -11.57 3.16
N HIS A 46 -11.17 -10.75 2.80
CA HIS A 46 -11.82 -9.84 3.72
C HIS A 46 -13.07 -10.45 4.38
N PHE A 47 -13.42 -9.96 5.57
CA PHE A 47 -14.74 -10.19 6.15
C PHE A 47 -15.76 -9.26 5.49
N CYS A 48 -16.90 -9.81 5.06
CA CYS A 48 -18.01 -9.03 4.52
C CYS A 48 -19.35 -9.73 4.81
N ASP A 49 -20.13 -9.15 5.72
CA ASP A 49 -21.51 -9.54 6.04
C ASP A 49 -22.55 -8.58 5.44
N GLY A 50 -22.09 -7.52 4.74
CA GLY A 50 -22.96 -6.46 4.23
C GLY A 50 -23.63 -5.61 5.31
N GLY A 51 -23.14 -5.68 6.56
CA GLY A 51 -23.71 -5.02 7.72
C GLY A 51 -22.66 -4.28 8.56
N PRO A 52 -23.03 -3.86 9.79
CA PRO A 52 -22.15 -3.08 10.66
C PRO A 52 -20.82 -3.75 11.02
N LEU A 53 -20.75 -5.09 11.07
CA LEU A 53 -19.50 -5.80 11.36
C LEU A 53 -18.48 -5.67 10.23
N THR A 54 -18.92 -5.55 8.97
CA THR A 54 -18.03 -5.23 7.84
C THR A 54 -17.32 -3.88 8.07
N ALA A 55 -18.05 -2.85 8.49
CA ALA A 55 -17.45 -1.55 8.79
C ALA A 55 -16.51 -1.60 10.01
N GLN A 56 -16.87 -2.38 11.03
CA GLN A 56 -16.02 -2.59 12.21
C GLN A 56 -14.71 -3.30 11.84
N TYR A 57 -14.79 -4.34 11.01
CA TYR A 57 -13.65 -5.07 10.47
C TYR A 57 -12.70 -4.15 9.70
N MET A 58 -13.23 -3.34 8.77
CA MET A 58 -12.41 -2.44 7.94
C MET A 58 -11.67 -1.42 8.78
N LEU A 59 -12.34 -0.79 9.75
CA LEU A 59 -11.68 0.19 10.61
C LEU A 59 -10.52 -0.44 11.40
N VAL A 60 -10.69 -1.69 11.86
CA VAL A 60 -9.63 -2.46 12.55
C VAL A 60 -8.50 -2.83 11.58
N LEU A 61 -8.83 -3.36 10.40
CA LEU A 61 -7.89 -3.72 9.37
C LEU A 61 -7.02 -2.52 8.97
N ASP A 62 -7.64 -1.38 8.69
CA ASP A 62 -6.96 -0.19 8.20
C ASP A 62 -6.19 0.54 9.28
N ALA A 63 -6.57 0.42 10.55
CA ALA A 63 -5.69 0.86 11.64
C ALA A 63 -4.38 0.05 11.67
N LEU A 64 -4.44 -1.21 11.26
CA LEU A 64 -3.31 -2.15 11.26
C LEU A 64 -2.60 -2.27 9.90
N ASN A 65 -3.11 -1.64 8.83
CA ASN A 65 -2.58 -1.77 7.48
C ASN A 65 -1.30 -0.93 7.25
N PHE A 66 -0.20 -1.36 7.85
CA PHE A 66 1.12 -0.74 7.71
C PHE A 66 2.24 -1.71 8.07
N CYS A 67 3.45 -1.46 7.57
CA CYS A 67 4.70 -2.10 8.03
C CYS A 67 4.62 -3.64 8.14
N PHE A 68 4.65 -4.31 6.98
CA PHE A 68 4.68 -5.77 6.92
C PHE A 68 6.10 -6.35 6.99
N TRP A 69 7.12 -5.50 6.90
CA TRP A 69 8.53 -5.84 7.12
C TRP A 69 8.96 -5.58 8.57
N PRO A 70 10.08 -6.14 9.09
CA PRO A 70 11.09 -6.94 8.41
C PRO A 70 10.74 -8.42 8.21
N ASP A 71 9.52 -8.84 8.54
CA ASP A 71 9.08 -10.23 8.38
C ASP A 71 8.75 -10.51 6.91
N GLU A 72 9.63 -11.21 6.20
CA GLU A 72 9.49 -11.51 4.76
C GLU A 72 8.27 -12.39 4.43
N GLU A 73 7.76 -13.16 5.40
CA GLU A 73 6.57 -14.01 5.22
C GLU A 73 5.28 -13.26 5.55
N LEU A 74 5.35 -12.14 6.27
CA LEU A 74 4.17 -11.39 6.64
C LEU A 74 3.75 -10.51 5.47
N HIS A 75 2.54 -10.75 4.97
CA HIS A 75 1.92 -9.97 3.90
C HIS A 75 0.56 -9.44 4.34
N TYR A 76 0.04 -8.47 3.58
CA TYR A 76 -1.28 -7.88 3.81
C TYR A 76 -2.37 -8.95 3.96
N GLU A 77 -2.37 -9.98 3.11
CA GLU A 77 -3.38 -11.05 3.15
C GLU A 77 -3.42 -11.81 4.49
N HIS A 78 -2.29 -11.96 5.17
CA HIS A 78 -2.21 -12.64 6.46
C HIS A 78 -2.92 -11.83 7.55
N LEU A 79 -2.76 -10.50 7.53
CA LEU A 79 -3.48 -9.60 8.42
C LEU A 79 -4.99 -9.64 8.14
N ALA A 80 -5.40 -9.48 6.88
CA ALA A 80 -6.80 -9.50 6.47
C ALA A 80 -7.49 -10.83 6.84
N ARG A 81 -6.91 -11.96 6.42
CA ARG A 81 -7.45 -13.30 6.73
C ARG A 81 -7.49 -13.58 8.23
N GLY A 82 -6.44 -13.22 8.97
CA GLY A 82 -6.38 -13.43 10.41
C GLY A 82 -7.49 -12.68 11.17
N LEU A 83 -7.72 -11.41 10.82
CA LEU A 83 -8.79 -10.61 11.41
C LEU A 83 -10.19 -11.13 10.99
N ARG A 84 -10.35 -11.55 9.74
CA ARG A 84 -11.59 -12.16 9.23
C ARG A 84 -11.91 -13.45 9.99
N ASP A 85 -10.94 -14.35 10.10
CA ASP A 85 -11.10 -15.63 10.77
C ASP A 85 -11.44 -15.45 12.26
N ALA A 86 -10.88 -14.41 12.90
CA ALA A 86 -11.22 -14.06 14.27
C ALA A 86 -12.69 -13.63 14.41
N LEU A 87 -13.23 -12.84 13.47
CA LEU A 87 -14.65 -12.47 13.47
C LEU A 87 -15.58 -13.64 13.16
N PHE A 88 -15.17 -14.57 12.28
CA PHE A 88 -15.96 -15.78 12.05
C PHE A 88 -16.01 -16.69 13.27
N ALA A 89 -14.90 -16.78 14.03
CA ALA A 89 -14.86 -17.53 15.27
C ALA A 89 -15.64 -16.86 16.40
N ASP A 90 -15.62 -15.52 16.43
CA ASP A 90 -16.24 -14.71 17.48
C ASP A 90 -16.63 -13.34 16.93
N SER A 91 -17.92 -13.14 16.66
CA SER A 91 -18.45 -11.90 16.10
C SER A 91 -18.25 -10.67 17.01
N LYS A 92 -17.90 -10.90 18.28
CA LYS A 92 -17.57 -9.85 19.25
C LYS A 92 -16.08 -9.56 19.34
N ALA A 93 -15.23 -10.19 18.52
CA ALA A 93 -13.77 -10.05 18.60
C ALA A 93 -13.30 -8.59 18.56
N PHE A 94 -14.06 -7.72 17.87
CA PHE A 94 -13.75 -6.30 17.71
C PHE A 94 -14.76 -5.36 18.37
N ASP A 95 -15.50 -5.85 19.38
CA ASP A 95 -16.29 -4.99 20.25
C ASP A 95 -15.36 -3.95 20.92
N ALA A 96 -15.84 -2.71 21.04
CA ALA A 96 -15.04 -1.60 21.55
C ALA A 96 -14.44 -1.86 22.95
N GLU A 97 -15.13 -2.61 23.82
CA GLU A 97 -14.61 -3.00 25.14
C GLU A 97 -13.41 -3.96 25.04
N ARG A 98 -13.43 -4.89 24.06
CA ARG A 98 -12.34 -5.84 23.85
C ARG A 98 -11.16 -5.20 23.14
N LEU A 99 -11.44 -4.34 22.16
CA LEU A 99 -10.42 -3.54 21.48
C LEU A 99 -9.52 -2.78 22.47
N GLN A 100 -10.12 -2.22 23.53
CA GLN A 100 -9.40 -1.51 24.60
C GLN A 100 -8.44 -2.38 25.43
N LYS A 101 -8.56 -3.71 25.36
CA LYS A 101 -7.79 -4.64 26.19
C LYS A 101 -6.70 -5.37 25.40
N TYR A 102 -6.77 -5.43 24.07
CA TYR A 102 -5.78 -6.14 23.27
C TYR A 102 -4.35 -5.67 23.56
N THR A 103 -3.50 -6.66 23.81
CA THR A 103 -2.05 -6.56 23.86
C THR A 103 -1.43 -7.03 22.54
N GLY A 104 -0.14 -6.73 22.36
CA GLY A 104 0.63 -7.21 21.22
C GLY A 104 0.59 -8.73 21.05
N PRO A 105 0.88 -9.51 22.10
CA PRO A 105 0.79 -10.98 22.06
C PRO A 105 -0.61 -11.52 21.77
N GLU A 106 -1.67 -10.90 22.30
CA GLU A 106 -3.06 -11.32 22.00
C GLU A 106 -3.44 -11.03 20.55
N LEU A 107 -3.03 -9.89 19.98
CA LEU A 107 -3.21 -9.61 18.55
C LEU A 107 -2.45 -10.64 17.72
N ARG A 108 -1.19 -10.93 18.05
CA ARG A 108 -0.41 -11.97 17.37
C ARG A 108 -1.10 -13.34 17.42
N GLN A 109 -1.63 -13.72 18.59
CA GLN A 109 -2.37 -14.96 18.77
C GLN A 109 -3.66 -14.97 17.95
N LEU A 110 -4.40 -13.86 17.91
CA LEU A 110 -5.60 -13.69 17.11
C LEU A 110 -5.31 -13.90 15.61
N LEU A 111 -4.20 -13.35 15.12
CA LEU A 111 -3.73 -13.57 13.75
C LEU A 111 -3.09 -14.95 13.51
N LYS A 112 -2.95 -15.77 14.57
CA LYS A 112 -2.21 -17.05 14.55
C LYS A 112 -0.79 -16.92 13.99
N TRP A 113 -0.15 -15.77 14.20
CA TRP A 113 1.20 -15.51 13.67
C TRP A 113 2.27 -16.09 14.61
N PRO A 114 3.26 -16.85 14.11
CA PRO A 114 4.14 -17.67 14.94
C PRO A 114 5.23 -16.88 15.70
N ARG A 115 5.47 -15.63 15.31
CA ARG A 115 6.56 -14.79 15.83
C ARG A 115 6.11 -13.34 16.01
N ARG A 116 6.93 -12.52 16.67
CA ARG A 116 6.57 -11.12 16.97
C ARG A 116 6.24 -10.34 15.70
N LEU A 117 5.08 -9.69 15.69
CA LEU A 117 4.67 -8.84 14.57
C LEU A 117 5.61 -7.62 14.47
N PRO A 118 5.89 -7.11 13.27
CA PRO A 118 6.50 -5.80 13.14
C PRO A 118 5.64 -4.73 13.80
N LEU A 119 6.26 -3.89 14.64
CA LEU A 119 5.58 -2.83 15.41
C LEU A 119 4.41 -3.37 16.26
N GLU A 120 4.54 -4.59 16.79
CA GLU A 120 3.49 -5.30 17.53
C GLU A 120 2.83 -4.46 18.64
N ASP A 121 3.61 -3.74 19.44
CA ASP A 121 3.08 -2.93 20.54
C ASP A 121 2.31 -1.71 20.04
N GLU A 122 2.74 -1.13 18.92
CA GLU A 122 2.07 0.01 18.28
C GLU A 122 0.75 -0.44 17.64
N ARG A 123 0.73 -1.61 16.99
CA ARG A 123 -0.51 -2.23 16.50
C ARG A 123 -1.52 -2.42 17.63
N ALA A 124 -1.08 -2.94 18.77
CA ALA A 124 -1.95 -3.08 19.94
C ALA A 124 -2.40 -1.72 20.50
N ARG A 125 -1.51 -0.71 20.53
CA ARG A 125 -1.88 0.65 20.92
C ARG A 125 -3.00 1.22 20.03
N LEU A 126 -2.90 1.01 18.71
CA LEU A 126 -3.92 1.45 17.74
C LEU A 126 -5.26 0.74 17.95
N LEU A 127 -5.27 -0.57 18.25
CA LEU A 127 -6.51 -1.26 18.61
C LEU A 127 -7.17 -0.66 19.85
N ARG A 128 -6.37 -0.38 20.89
CA ARG A 128 -6.91 0.24 22.12
C ARG A 128 -7.43 1.64 21.87
N GLU A 129 -6.77 2.41 21.00
CA GLU A 129 -7.25 3.71 20.53
C GLU A 129 -8.62 3.58 19.84
N LEU A 130 -8.77 2.61 18.92
CA LEU A 130 -10.05 2.36 18.25
C LEU A 130 -11.16 2.09 19.28
N GLY A 131 -10.93 1.14 20.18
CA GLY A 131 -11.92 0.76 21.18
C GLY A 131 -12.34 1.93 22.09
N PHE A 132 -11.37 2.72 22.54
CA PHE A 132 -11.66 3.89 23.39
C PHE A 132 -12.48 4.95 22.65
N VAL A 133 -12.06 5.31 21.43
CA VAL A 133 -12.72 6.36 20.64
C VAL A 133 -14.12 5.93 20.22
N LEU A 134 -14.29 4.70 19.75
CA LEU A 134 -15.60 4.16 19.38
C LEU A 134 -16.56 4.13 20.56
N ALA A 135 -16.13 3.62 21.72
CA ALA A 135 -16.98 3.59 22.92
C ALA A 135 -17.40 5.00 23.37
N LYS A 136 -16.47 5.97 23.30
CA LYS A 136 -16.71 7.32 23.78
C LYS A 136 -17.56 8.19 22.85
N HIS A 137 -17.40 8.02 21.53
CA HIS A 137 -17.95 8.96 20.55
C HIS A 137 -18.95 8.35 19.56
N PHE A 138 -19.02 7.02 19.48
CA PHE A 138 -19.75 6.31 18.41
C PHE A 138 -20.48 5.05 18.93
N GLU A 139 -20.84 5.02 20.22
CA GLU A 139 -21.59 3.90 20.84
C GLU A 139 -20.93 2.52 20.62
N GLY A 140 -19.61 2.50 20.46
CA GLY A 140 -18.84 1.29 20.18
C GLY A 140 -18.89 0.80 18.73
N SER A 141 -19.47 1.55 17.79
CA SER A 141 -19.77 1.10 16.43
C SER A 141 -19.10 1.94 15.34
N ALA A 142 -18.32 1.29 14.47
CA ALA A 142 -17.80 1.93 13.25
C ALA A 142 -18.91 2.36 12.29
N ALA A 143 -20.05 1.65 12.24
CA ALA A 143 -21.18 2.06 11.42
C ALA A 143 -21.74 3.43 11.86
N LYS A 144 -21.76 3.71 13.17
CA LYS A 144 -22.18 5.03 13.71
C LYS A 144 -21.22 6.15 13.31
N LEU A 145 -19.92 5.85 13.25
CA LEU A 145 -18.91 6.77 12.69
C LEU A 145 -19.20 7.06 11.21
N VAL A 146 -19.46 6.03 10.40
CA VAL A 146 -19.77 6.16 8.97
C VAL A 146 -21.08 6.93 8.74
N GLU A 147 -22.13 6.63 9.49
CA GLU A 147 -23.42 7.34 9.43
C GLU A 147 -23.26 8.84 9.70
N LYS A 148 -22.37 9.21 10.64
CA LYS A 148 -22.09 10.61 10.98
C LYS A 148 -21.45 11.40 9.83
N ALA A 149 -20.74 10.73 8.93
CA ALA A 149 -20.17 11.36 7.74
C ALA A 149 -21.21 11.74 6.68
N ASN A 150 -22.49 11.36 6.87
CA ASN A 150 -23.61 11.75 6.03
C ASN A 150 -23.34 11.55 4.52
N LYS A 151 -22.84 10.37 4.16
CA LYS A 151 -22.50 9.99 2.77
C LYS A 151 -21.46 10.91 2.11
N SER A 152 -20.58 11.54 2.89
CA SER A 152 -19.38 12.23 2.38
C SER A 152 -18.12 11.44 2.73
N ALA A 153 -17.39 11.06 1.68
CA ALA A 153 -16.06 10.46 1.75
C ALA A 153 -15.08 11.39 2.45
N ILE A 154 -15.09 12.69 2.11
CA ILE A 154 -14.17 13.67 2.73
C ILE A 154 -14.50 13.87 4.21
N GLU A 155 -15.78 14.03 4.56
CA GLU A 155 -16.20 14.14 5.96
C GLU A 155 -15.80 12.89 6.76
N LEU A 156 -15.90 11.69 6.17
CA LEU A 156 -15.48 10.47 6.85
C LEU A 156 -13.97 10.46 7.09
N VAL A 157 -13.15 10.86 6.11
CA VAL A 157 -11.70 11.00 6.31
C VAL A 157 -11.39 12.03 7.40
N GLU A 158 -12.08 13.16 7.42
CA GLU A 158 -11.89 14.23 8.42
C GLU A 158 -12.31 13.78 9.83
N LEU A 159 -13.43 13.05 9.96
CA LEU A 159 -13.87 12.44 11.22
C LEU A 159 -12.86 11.41 11.72
N VAL A 160 -12.36 10.54 10.84
CA VAL A 160 -11.36 9.53 11.18
C VAL A 160 -10.05 10.20 11.63
N ALA A 161 -9.49 11.12 10.84
CA ALA A 161 -8.27 11.82 11.21
C ALA A 161 -8.44 12.71 12.46
N GLY A 162 -9.63 13.29 12.65
CA GLY A 162 -9.97 14.13 13.78
C GLY A 162 -10.03 13.35 15.10
N HIS A 163 -10.71 12.21 15.10
CA HIS A 163 -10.96 11.41 16.31
C HIS A 163 -9.86 10.39 16.63
N PHE A 164 -9.16 9.85 15.63
CA PHE A 164 -8.16 8.79 15.80
C PHE A 164 -6.76 9.30 15.44
N PRO A 165 -5.93 9.70 16.43
CA PRO A 165 -4.56 10.16 16.19
C PRO A 165 -3.70 9.19 15.37
N GLY A 166 -3.95 7.88 15.48
CA GLY A 166 -3.29 6.85 14.69
C GLY A 166 -3.55 6.95 13.18
N PHE A 167 -4.62 7.60 12.74
CA PHE A 167 -4.91 7.83 11.32
C PHE A 167 -4.38 9.16 10.78
N ARG A 168 -3.79 10.01 11.65
CA ARG A 168 -3.23 11.30 11.24
C ARG A 168 -1.91 11.10 10.51
N ASP A 169 -2.01 11.09 9.20
CA ASP A 169 -0.87 10.95 8.29
C ASP A 169 -0.65 12.27 7.55
N HIS A 170 0.16 13.11 8.20
CA HIS A 170 0.54 14.44 7.73
C HIS A 170 1.97 14.76 8.19
N THR A 171 2.67 15.61 7.44
CA THR A 171 4.08 15.92 7.69
C THR A 171 4.40 17.37 7.33
N VAL A 172 5.63 17.82 7.58
CA VAL A 172 6.11 19.14 7.16
C VAL A 172 7.21 18.95 6.12
N TYR A 173 7.06 19.58 4.97
CA TYR A 173 8.06 19.59 3.88
C TYR A 173 8.42 21.03 3.56
N LYS A 174 9.72 21.36 3.64
CA LYS A 174 10.25 22.71 3.39
C LYS A 174 9.42 23.84 4.06
N GLY A 175 9.04 23.60 5.31
CA GLY A 175 8.28 24.54 6.14
C GLY A 175 6.77 24.60 5.90
N LYS A 176 6.21 23.79 4.98
CA LYS A 176 4.75 23.73 4.75
C LYS A 176 4.15 22.41 5.22
N GLN A 177 2.94 22.49 5.73
CA GLN A 177 2.14 21.33 6.12
C GLN A 177 1.70 20.56 4.87
N VAL A 178 1.91 19.24 4.89
CA VAL A 178 1.53 18.30 3.83
C VAL A 178 0.61 17.24 4.42
N PHE A 179 -0.42 16.87 3.67
CA PHE A 179 -1.47 15.95 4.09
C PHE A 179 -1.50 14.73 3.17
N ILE A 180 -1.55 13.52 3.75
CA ILE A 180 -1.57 12.27 2.97
C ILE A 180 -2.75 11.38 3.38
N TYR A 181 -2.98 11.21 4.68
CA TYR A 181 -4.13 10.51 5.25
C TYR A 181 -4.38 9.11 4.66
N LYS A 182 -3.31 8.38 4.31
CA LYS A 182 -3.37 7.12 3.55
C LYS A 182 -4.41 6.15 4.13
N ARG A 183 -4.25 5.74 5.38
CA ARG A 183 -5.12 4.71 6.01
C ARG A 183 -6.55 5.18 6.22
N ALA A 184 -6.76 6.48 6.42
CA ALA A 184 -8.12 7.03 6.54
C ALA A 184 -8.83 7.01 5.18
N GLN A 185 -8.11 7.31 4.09
CA GLN A 185 -8.62 7.20 2.73
C GLN A 185 -8.89 5.74 2.32
N ILE A 186 -8.03 4.79 2.72
CA ILE A 186 -8.26 3.35 2.51
C ILE A 186 -9.58 2.92 3.17
N PHE A 187 -9.82 3.30 4.43
CA PHE A 187 -11.07 2.94 5.12
C PHE A 187 -12.33 3.37 4.36
N VAL A 188 -12.32 4.58 3.79
CA VAL A 188 -13.45 5.06 2.96
C VAL A 188 -13.58 4.23 1.68
N ALA A 189 -12.46 3.93 1.01
CA ALA A 189 -12.45 3.17 -0.22
C ALA A 189 -12.86 1.71 -0.03
N ASP A 190 -12.46 1.08 1.08
CA ASP A 190 -12.84 -0.28 1.43
C ASP A 190 -14.34 -0.39 1.71
N LEU A 191 -14.91 0.57 2.44
CA LEU A 191 -16.36 0.67 2.62
C LEU A 191 -17.08 0.83 1.28
N TRP A 192 -16.61 1.75 0.43
CA TRP A 192 -17.19 1.97 -0.89
C TRP A 192 -17.15 0.70 -1.75
N GLY A 193 -16.01 0.00 -1.76
CA GLY A 193 -15.80 -1.24 -2.50
C GLY A 193 -16.69 -2.39 -2.01
N ALA A 194 -16.66 -2.67 -0.70
CA ALA A 194 -17.38 -3.80 -0.14
C ALA A 194 -18.90 -3.68 -0.23
N PHE A 195 -19.43 -2.46 -0.05
CA PHE A 195 -20.85 -2.21 -0.17
C PHE A 195 -21.28 -1.78 -1.58
N LYS A 196 -20.35 -1.77 -2.56
CA LYS A 196 -20.59 -1.43 -3.96
C LYS A 196 -21.28 -0.08 -4.12
N GLY A 197 -20.84 0.92 -3.35
CA GLY A 197 -21.40 2.26 -3.37
C GLY A 197 -22.80 2.41 -2.75
N LYS A 198 -23.27 1.46 -1.94
CA LYS A 198 -24.61 1.47 -1.31
C LYS A 198 -24.52 1.42 0.22
N GLY A 199 -25.58 1.80 0.92
CA GLY A 199 -25.65 1.65 2.38
C GLY A 199 -24.48 2.37 3.08
N LEU A 200 -23.67 1.62 3.84
CA LEU A 200 -22.49 2.17 4.54
C LEU A 200 -21.34 2.56 3.59
N GLY A 201 -21.35 2.12 2.34
CA GLY A 201 -20.38 2.55 1.32
C GLY A 201 -20.94 3.59 0.35
N GLU A 202 -22.13 4.15 0.60
CA GLU A 202 -22.70 5.18 -0.26
C GLU A 202 -22.05 6.54 0.03
N PHE A 203 -21.20 7.00 -0.89
CA PHE A 203 -20.54 8.30 -0.82
C PHE A 203 -20.80 9.11 -2.07
N ASN A 204 -21.27 10.35 -1.91
CA ASN A 204 -21.63 11.25 -3.02
C ASN A 204 -20.41 11.89 -3.69
N ASP A 205 -19.27 11.88 -3.02
CA ASP A 205 -18.04 12.59 -3.35
C ASP A 205 -16.82 11.65 -3.31
N ILE A 206 -16.99 10.34 -3.59
CA ILE A 206 -15.91 9.34 -3.59
C ILE A 206 -14.73 9.73 -4.49
N SER A 207 -14.98 10.47 -5.58
CA SER A 207 -13.93 11.00 -6.46
C SER A 207 -13.02 12.03 -5.79
N SER A 208 -13.38 12.51 -4.60
CA SER A 208 -12.63 13.49 -3.81
C SER A 208 -11.51 12.88 -2.98
N ILE A 209 -11.48 11.56 -2.73
CA ILE A 209 -10.29 10.91 -2.15
C ILE A 209 -9.27 10.60 -3.24
N THR A 210 -8.00 10.41 -2.86
CA THR A 210 -6.88 10.13 -3.75
C THR A 210 -6.51 8.64 -3.72
N MET A 211 -5.49 8.28 -4.51
CA MET A 211 -4.78 7.01 -4.32
C MET A 211 -4.08 6.94 -2.96
N PHE A 212 -3.69 5.73 -2.55
CA PHE A 212 -3.11 5.49 -1.22
C PHE A 212 -1.60 5.37 -1.34
N ALA A 213 -0.85 6.39 -0.90
CA ALA A 213 0.60 6.43 -1.01
C ALA A 213 1.31 5.40 -0.12
N ASP A 214 1.37 4.16 -0.60
CA ASP A 214 2.13 3.03 -0.07
C ASP A 214 3.48 2.85 -0.78
N TYR A 215 4.12 1.69 -0.63
CA TYR A 215 5.40 1.39 -1.28
C TYR A 215 5.26 0.63 -2.61
N VAL A 216 4.09 0.04 -2.91
CA VAL A 216 3.86 -0.78 -4.10
C VAL A 216 3.63 0.11 -5.32
N VAL A 217 2.72 1.07 -5.21
CA VAL A 217 2.37 1.96 -6.32
C VAL A 217 3.56 2.81 -6.80
N PRO A 218 4.37 3.46 -5.95
CA PRO A 218 5.57 4.16 -6.44
C PRO A 218 6.56 3.26 -7.18
N ALA A 219 6.71 1.99 -6.77
CA ALA A 219 7.57 1.04 -7.46
C ALA A 219 7.04 0.74 -8.88
N VAL A 220 5.73 0.51 -9.02
CA VAL A 220 5.07 0.33 -10.33
C VAL A 220 5.28 1.56 -11.21
N LEU A 221 5.00 2.76 -10.70
CA LEU A 221 5.15 3.99 -11.47
C LEU A 221 6.61 4.26 -11.86
N ARG A 222 7.58 3.87 -11.02
CA ARG A 222 9.01 3.93 -11.37
C ARG A 222 9.35 2.97 -12.50
N SER A 223 8.86 1.72 -12.43
CA SER A 223 9.08 0.71 -13.48
C SER A 223 8.50 1.13 -14.84
N TRP A 224 7.41 1.91 -14.82
CA TRP A 224 6.78 2.45 -16.02
C TRP A 224 7.42 3.76 -16.52
N GLY A 225 8.44 4.26 -15.83
CA GLY A 225 9.11 5.52 -16.16
C GLY A 225 8.32 6.78 -15.78
N ILE A 226 7.16 6.65 -15.14
CA ILE A 226 6.36 7.78 -14.67
C ILE A 226 7.05 8.51 -13.52
N LEU A 227 7.66 7.76 -12.59
CA LEU A 227 8.50 8.34 -11.54
C LEU A 227 9.98 8.08 -11.85
N SER A 228 10.80 9.11 -11.72
CA SER A 228 12.25 8.96 -11.72
C SER A 228 12.85 9.53 -10.44
N TYR A 229 13.84 8.83 -9.90
CA TYR A 229 14.52 9.23 -8.69
C TYR A 229 15.89 9.82 -9.03
N SER A 230 16.34 10.78 -8.21
CA SER A 230 17.73 11.22 -8.20
C SER A 230 18.66 10.02 -7.98
N ALA A 231 19.91 10.11 -8.45
CA ALA A 231 20.85 8.99 -8.40
C ALA A 231 21.05 8.44 -6.97
N CYS A 232 21.13 9.33 -5.96
CA CYS A 232 21.29 8.92 -4.57
C CYS A 232 20.04 8.22 -4.01
N LEU A 233 18.83 8.73 -4.31
CA LEU A 233 17.59 8.09 -3.87
C LEU A 233 17.39 6.74 -4.59
N ALA A 234 17.65 6.69 -5.89
CA ALA A 234 17.61 5.45 -6.66
C ALA A 234 18.55 4.39 -6.06
N GLU A 235 19.80 4.77 -5.75
CA GLU A 235 20.77 3.85 -5.14
C GLU A 235 20.31 3.33 -3.76
N LYS A 236 19.77 4.20 -2.90
CA LYS A 236 19.21 3.80 -1.60
C LYS A 236 18.06 2.81 -1.77
N VAL A 237 17.12 3.11 -2.66
CA VAL A 237 15.99 2.24 -2.99
C VAL A 237 16.54 0.90 -3.47
N ASP A 238 17.40 0.92 -4.49
CA ASP A 238 17.94 -0.27 -5.15
C ASP A 238 18.73 -1.18 -4.19
N LYS A 239 19.39 -0.58 -3.19
CA LYS A 239 20.14 -1.29 -2.14
C LYS A 239 19.28 -1.76 -0.96
N SER A 240 17.98 -1.51 -0.97
CA SER A 240 17.13 -1.86 0.16
C SER A 240 17.62 -1.10 1.42
N GLU A 241 17.88 0.19 1.28
CA GLU A 241 18.21 1.05 2.41
C GLU A 241 16.95 1.70 2.95
N THR A 242 16.83 1.76 4.28
CA THR A 242 15.66 2.34 4.92
C THR A 242 15.62 3.86 4.68
N ILE A 243 14.55 4.31 4.04
CA ILE A 243 14.21 5.74 3.93
C ILE A 243 13.50 6.15 5.22
N VAL A 244 14.05 7.16 5.89
CA VAL A 244 13.57 7.64 7.20
C VAL A 244 12.17 8.28 7.05
N PRO A 245 11.18 7.90 7.88
CA PRO A 245 9.84 8.48 7.83
C PRO A 245 9.86 10.01 7.98
N GLY A 246 9.24 10.73 7.05
CA GLY A 246 9.18 12.19 7.03
C GLY A 246 10.47 12.89 6.58
N SER A 247 11.46 12.17 6.05
CA SER A 247 12.56 12.79 5.29
C SER A 247 12.03 13.41 3.99
N GLU A 248 12.79 14.33 3.38
CA GLU A 248 12.40 14.88 2.07
C GLU A 248 12.20 13.77 1.03
N GLU A 249 13.06 12.76 1.03
CA GLU A 249 12.97 11.59 0.15
C GLU A 249 11.64 10.83 0.32
N GLU A 250 11.26 10.53 1.57
CA GLU A 250 10.02 9.80 1.88
C GLU A 250 8.78 10.61 1.48
N VAL A 251 8.77 11.90 1.82
CA VAL A 251 7.63 12.79 1.54
C VAL A 251 7.47 13.02 0.04
N GLU A 252 8.58 13.20 -0.69
CA GLU A 252 8.55 13.36 -2.14
C GLU A 252 8.07 12.10 -2.84
N ILE A 253 8.53 10.90 -2.45
CA ILE A 253 8.00 9.64 -3.02
C ILE A 253 6.48 9.64 -2.91
N ARG A 254 5.94 9.82 -1.70
CA ARG A 254 4.50 9.71 -1.45
C ARG A 254 3.69 10.79 -2.16
N ALA A 255 4.14 12.05 -2.10
CA ALA A 255 3.43 13.17 -2.70
C ALA A 255 3.50 13.16 -4.24
N CYS A 256 4.64 12.77 -4.81
CA CYS A 256 4.78 12.63 -6.26
C CYS A 256 3.97 11.44 -6.78
N THR A 257 3.86 10.33 -6.05
CA THR A 257 2.96 9.22 -6.40
C THR A 257 1.51 9.70 -6.46
N ILE A 258 1.01 10.39 -5.44
CA ILE A 258 -0.36 10.95 -5.45
C ILE A 258 -0.55 11.85 -6.66
N THR A 259 0.38 12.78 -6.89
CA THR A 259 0.29 13.74 -8.00
C THR A 259 0.32 13.05 -9.37
N ALA A 260 1.17 12.03 -9.54
CA ALA A 260 1.29 11.27 -10.77
C ALA A 260 0.02 10.48 -11.07
N VAL A 261 -0.58 9.84 -10.07
CA VAL A 261 -1.84 9.10 -10.24
C VAL A 261 -3.02 10.04 -10.50
N GLU A 262 -3.09 11.21 -9.87
CA GLU A 262 -4.12 12.20 -10.20
C GLU A 262 -4.01 12.66 -11.67
N SER A 263 -2.77 12.87 -12.15
CA SER A 263 -2.52 13.22 -13.56
C SER A 263 -2.88 12.08 -14.52
N LEU A 264 -2.54 10.83 -14.16
CA LEU A 264 -2.89 9.64 -14.92
C LEU A 264 -4.41 9.45 -14.98
N LYS A 265 -5.11 9.55 -13.84
CA LYS A 265 -6.58 9.49 -13.75
C LYS A 265 -7.26 10.47 -14.70
N GLU A 266 -6.79 11.71 -14.79
CA GLU A 266 -7.35 12.70 -15.72
C GLU A 266 -7.20 12.28 -17.18
N LYS A 267 -6.05 11.71 -17.56
CA LYS A 267 -5.80 11.21 -18.91
C LYS A 267 -6.66 9.99 -19.22
N LEU A 268 -6.77 9.07 -18.27
CA LEU A 268 -7.59 7.86 -18.40
C LEU A 268 -9.08 8.19 -18.50
N SER A 269 -9.58 9.13 -17.69
CA SER A 269 -10.99 9.57 -17.76
C SER A 269 -11.33 10.13 -19.14
N LYS A 270 -10.44 10.96 -19.71
CA LYS A 270 -10.59 11.49 -21.07
C LYS A 270 -10.56 10.40 -22.14
N LYS A 271 -9.66 9.41 -21.99
CA LYS A 271 -9.49 8.32 -22.95
C LYS A 271 -10.67 7.34 -22.94
N CYS A 272 -11.19 7.02 -21.75
CA CYS A 272 -12.31 6.10 -21.57
C CYS A 272 -13.67 6.77 -21.80
N GLY A 273 -13.75 8.10 -21.79
CA GLY A 273 -15.01 8.84 -21.91
C GLY A 273 -15.95 8.65 -20.71
N GLN A 274 -15.40 8.29 -19.55
CA GLN A 274 -16.14 8.10 -18.29
C GLN A 274 -15.29 8.61 -17.13
N ASP A 275 -15.95 8.99 -16.04
CA ASP A 275 -15.25 9.42 -14.82
C ASP A 275 -14.54 8.23 -14.16
N VAL A 276 -13.21 8.30 -14.09
CA VAL A 276 -12.38 7.33 -13.38
C VAL A 276 -12.00 7.90 -12.02
N THR A 277 -12.20 7.12 -10.96
CA THR A 277 -11.82 7.52 -9.60
C THR A 277 -10.36 7.18 -9.31
N SER A 278 -9.71 7.92 -8.40
CA SER A 278 -8.34 7.61 -7.97
C SER A 278 -8.24 6.24 -7.30
N VAL A 279 -9.32 5.78 -6.66
CA VAL A 279 -9.43 4.44 -6.05
C VAL A 279 -9.31 3.34 -7.09
N GLN A 280 -10.00 3.48 -8.24
CA GLN A 280 -9.92 2.49 -9.32
C GLN A 280 -8.52 2.43 -9.94
N VAL A 281 -7.86 3.59 -10.11
CA VAL A 281 -6.49 3.64 -10.62
C VAL A 281 -5.52 3.01 -9.61
N ASP A 282 -5.71 3.29 -8.32
CA ASP A 282 -4.93 2.70 -7.23
C ASP A 282 -5.03 1.17 -7.22
N TRP A 283 -6.25 0.61 -7.21
CA TRP A 283 -6.46 -0.84 -7.23
C TRP A 283 -5.82 -1.50 -8.45
N TRP A 284 -5.93 -0.88 -9.64
CA TRP A 284 -5.25 -1.37 -10.83
C TRP A 284 -3.72 -1.37 -10.70
N LEU A 285 -3.13 -0.26 -10.25
CA LEU A 285 -1.69 -0.15 -10.06
C LEU A 285 -1.19 -1.13 -9.00
N TRP A 286 -1.89 -1.23 -7.89
CA TRP A 286 -1.54 -2.11 -6.78
C TRP A 286 -1.60 -3.59 -7.18
N SER A 287 -2.69 -4.02 -7.83
CA SER A 287 -2.80 -5.39 -8.37
C SER A 287 -1.70 -5.70 -9.38
N SER A 288 -1.34 -4.74 -10.24
CA SER A 288 -0.23 -4.91 -11.18
C SER A 288 1.12 -5.07 -10.45
N GLY A 289 1.32 -4.36 -9.34
CA GLY A 289 2.50 -4.47 -8.50
C GLY A 289 2.63 -5.83 -7.82
N ILE A 290 1.55 -6.35 -7.22
CA ILE A 290 1.55 -7.67 -6.59
C ILE A 290 1.83 -8.78 -7.60
N GLN A 291 1.18 -8.76 -8.77
CA GLN A 291 1.44 -9.76 -9.82
C GLN A 291 2.91 -9.76 -10.27
N ASN A 292 3.53 -8.58 -10.39
CA ASN A 292 4.95 -8.49 -10.71
C ASN A 292 5.85 -9.05 -9.61
N LEU A 293 5.47 -8.88 -8.33
CA LEU A 293 6.20 -9.46 -7.20
C LEU A 293 6.08 -10.98 -7.18
N GLU A 294 4.88 -11.54 -7.39
CA GLU A 294 4.65 -12.98 -7.47
C GLU A 294 5.45 -13.62 -8.61
N LEU A 295 5.42 -13.00 -9.79
CA LEU A 295 6.22 -13.43 -10.94
C LEU A 295 7.73 -13.34 -10.65
N ALA A 296 8.19 -12.33 -9.92
CA ALA A 296 9.59 -12.19 -9.52
C ALA A 296 10.00 -13.25 -8.47
N THR A 297 9.13 -13.58 -7.51
CA THR A 297 9.38 -14.63 -6.51
C THR A 297 9.40 -16.01 -7.16
N ASP A 298 8.52 -16.27 -8.14
CA ASP A 298 8.52 -17.51 -8.93
C ASP A 298 9.71 -17.56 -9.92
N SER A 299 10.18 -16.41 -10.41
CA SER A 299 11.35 -16.33 -11.31
C SER A 299 12.69 -16.67 -10.63
N ALA A 300 12.72 -16.69 -9.30
CA ALA A 300 13.85 -17.21 -8.53
C ALA A 300 14.23 -18.65 -8.92
N ASP A 301 13.32 -19.38 -9.55
CA ASP A 301 13.50 -20.76 -9.99
C ASP A 301 13.31 -20.96 -11.50
N LEU A 302 13.36 -19.89 -12.31
CA LEU A 302 13.07 -20.03 -13.74
C LEU A 302 14.04 -19.26 -14.62
N SER A 303 15.03 -20.00 -15.09
CA SER A 303 15.72 -19.94 -16.39
C SER A 303 14.78 -19.86 -17.63
N ARG A 304 13.53 -19.43 -17.42
CA ARG A 304 12.37 -19.52 -18.31
C ARG A 304 11.79 -18.15 -18.65
N PHE A 305 12.12 -17.09 -17.91
CA PHE A 305 11.73 -15.71 -18.24
C PHE A 305 12.45 -15.15 -19.49
N SER A 306 13.64 -15.66 -19.83
CA SER A 306 14.30 -15.25 -21.07
C SER A 306 13.53 -15.71 -22.32
N LYS A 307 12.73 -16.78 -22.23
CA LYS A 307 12.10 -17.40 -23.40
C LYS A 307 10.71 -16.84 -23.71
N LEU A 308 9.93 -16.49 -22.68
CA LEU A 308 8.60 -15.90 -22.88
C LEU A 308 8.67 -14.41 -23.24
N TYR A 309 9.66 -13.67 -22.72
CA TYR A 309 9.90 -12.30 -23.19
C TYR A 309 10.48 -12.30 -24.61
N GLU A 310 11.36 -13.24 -24.98
CA GLU A 310 11.81 -13.40 -26.37
C GLU A 310 10.70 -13.84 -27.32
N GLU A 311 9.77 -14.71 -26.92
CA GLU A 311 8.65 -15.15 -27.75
C GLU A 311 7.58 -14.05 -27.91
N TRP A 312 7.33 -13.25 -26.86
CA TRP A 312 6.45 -12.08 -26.93
C TRP A 312 7.06 -10.92 -27.74
N TRP A 313 8.38 -10.65 -27.60
CA TRP A 313 9.10 -9.69 -28.44
C TRP A 313 9.25 -10.15 -29.89
N GLN A 314 9.49 -11.44 -30.15
CA GLN A 314 9.59 -11.95 -31.52
C GLN A 314 8.24 -11.95 -32.25
N SER A 315 7.12 -12.13 -31.53
CA SER A 315 5.78 -11.92 -32.09
C SER A 315 5.53 -10.45 -32.47
N LEU A 316 6.19 -9.50 -31.80
CA LEU A 316 6.10 -8.06 -32.10
C LEU A 316 7.01 -7.66 -33.29
N VAL A 317 8.14 -8.34 -33.50
CA VAL A 317 9.14 -8.04 -34.55
C VAL A 317 8.87 -8.77 -35.88
N VAL A 318 8.19 -9.92 -35.88
CA VAL A 318 7.83 -10.63 -37.12
C VAL A 318 6.79 -9.85 -37.96
N ASN A 319 6.05 -8.91 -37.37
CA ASN A 319 5.18 -7.99 -38.11
C ASN A 319 5.92 -6.86 -38.85
N ILE A 320 7.27 -6.85 -38.86
CA ILE A 320 8.09 -5.87 -39.59
C ILE A 320 9.11 -6.53 -40.56
N GLY A 321 8.93 -7.81 -40.88
CA GLY A 321 9.42 -8.37 -42.16
C GLY A 321 10.93 -8.48 -42.39
N LEU A 322 11.73 -8.94 -41.41
CA LEU A 322 13.14 -9.31 -41.64
C LEU A 322 13.48 -10.65 -40.96
N THR A 323 14.10 -11.57 -41.71
CA THR A 323 14.40 -12.95 -41.26
C THR A 323 15.91 -13.18 -41.02
N PRO A 324 16.29 -13.84 -39.92
CA PRO A 324 17.57 -14.53 -39.84
C PRO A 324 17.45 -16.03 -39.47
N ARG A 325 18.25 -16.85 -40.16
CA ARG A 325 18.36 -18.31 -40.01
C ARG A 325 18.96 -18.74 -38.65
N ARG A 326 18.39 -19.78 -38.04
CA ARG A 326 18.92 -20.46 -36.84
C ARG A 326 19.89 -21.59 -37.20
N ASN A 327 21.00 -21.69 -36.48
CA ASN A 327 21.73 -22.94 -36.24
C ASN A 327 21.83 -23.16 -34.71
N THR A 328 21.52 -24.37 -34.29
CA THR A 328 21.45 -24.84 -32.90
C THR A 328 22.78 -25.43 -32.43
N VAL A 329 23.20 -25.10 -31.19
CA VAL A 329 24.14 -25.93 -30.41
C VAL A 329 23.69 -25.94 -28.94
N SER A 330 23.70 -27.13 -28.34
CA SER A 330 23.33 -27.47 -26.98
C SER A 330 24.58 -27.65 -26.10
N VAL A 331 24.57 -27.19 -24.84
CA VAL A 331 25.52 -27.67 -23.81
C VAL A 331 24.87 -27.73 -22.42
N LYS A 332 25.21 -28.81 -21.72
CA LYS A 332 24.74 -29.35 -20.44
C LYS A 332 25.18 -28.54 -19.21
N ALA A 333 24.34 -28.55 -18.17
CA ALA A 333 24.65 -28.11 -16.82
C ALA A 333 25.48 -29.14 -16.03
N GLN A 334 26.40 -28.67 -15.18
CA GLN A 334 27.01 -29.43 -14.09
C GLN A 334 27.02 -28.59 -12.80
N THR A 335 26.68 -29.28 -11.72
CA THR A 335 26.51 -28.83 -10.33
C THR A 335 27.81 -28.91 -9.52
N LYS A 336 27.94 -28.08 -8.46
CA LYS A 336 28.45 -28.45 -7.11
C LYS A 336 28.47 -27.24 -6.13
N PRO A 337 28.11 -27.40 -4.84
CA PRO A 337 28.19 -26.35 -3.81
C PRO A 337 29.40 -26.53 -2.87
N ALA A 338 29.79 -25.45 -2.16
CA ALA A 338 30.77 -25.47 -1.07
C ALA A 338 30.25 -24.70 0.16
N ILE A 339 30.61 -25.19 1.36
CA ILE A 339 30.08 -24.84 2.70
C ILE A 339 31.20 -24.26 3.58
N PHE A 340 30.80 -23.46 4.59
CA PHE A 340 31.38 -23.20 5.95
C PHE A 340 32.05 -21.82 6.18
N PRO A 341 32.22 -21.32 7.45
CA PRO A 341 31.37 -21.38 8.65
C PRO A 341 31.29 -20.06 9.49
N THR A 342 30.26 -20.01 10.35
CA THR A 342 30.05 -19.36 11.69
C THR A 342 31.06 -18.36 12.33
N GLY A 343 30.52 -17.33 13.02
CA GLY A 343 31.04 -16.94 14.36
C GLY A 343 30.88 -15.50 14.89
N ARG A 344 29.91 -15.33 15.82
CA ARG A 344 29.88 -14.50 17.06
C ARG A 344 29.58 -12.97 17.09
N SER A 345 28.75 -12.70 18.11
CA SER A 345 28.13 -11.50 18.70
C SER A 345 29.07 -10.65 19.59
N LEU A 346 28.73 -9.36 19.79
CA LEU A 346 28.80 -8.61 21.08
C LEU A 346 27.87 -7.35 20.96
N MET A 347 26.86 -7.15 21.83
CA MET A 347 26.81 -6.17 22.95
C MET A 347 27.20 -4.72 22.56
N ALA A 348 26.57 -3.60 22.95
CA ALA A 348 25.61 -3.27 23.99
C ALA A 348 25.34 -1.72 23.96
N TYR A 349 24.20 -1.30 24.56
CA TYR A 349 23.96 -0.02 25.27
C TYR A 349 23.57 1.30 24.54
N ASN A 350 22.65 2.00 25.21
CA ASN A 350 22.13 3.38 25.07
C ASN A 350 21.11 3.70 23.96
N ASP A 351 19.83 3.86 24.35
CA ASP A 351 19.13 5.16 24.28
C ASP A 351 17.71 5.05 24.87
N TYR A 352 17.65 5.10 26.20
CA TYR A 352 16.49 5.59 26.93
C TYR A 352 16.66 7.11 26.99
N LEU A 353 15.90 7.87 26.18
CA LEU A 353 15.48 9.30 26.38
C LEU A 353 15.06 10.01 25.08
N VAL A 354 14.33 9.34 24.18
CA VAL A 354 13.59 10.02 23.08
C VAL A 354 12.13 9.54 23.01
N SER A 355 11.56 9.20 24.17
CA SER A 355 10.17 8.76 24.29
C SER A 355 9.23 9.96 24.49
N SER A 356 8.68 10.50 23.40
CA SER A 356 7.29 11.05 23.37
C SER A 356 6.91 11.83 22.10
N PHE A 357 7.83 12.16 21.20
CA PHE A 357 7.51 12.96 19.99
C PHE A 357 7.81 12.31 18.63
N GLU A 358 8.63 11.25 18.57
CA GLU A 358 9.09 10.65 17.31
C GLU A 358 8.31 9.41 16.84
N MET A 359 7.39 8.90 17.65
CA MET A 359 6.76 7.58 17.43
C MET A 359 5.39 7.63 16.71
N ARG A 360 5.11 8.69 15.92
CA ARG A 360 3.80 8.91 15.26
C ARG A 360 3.77 8.68 13.75
N ARG A 361 4.84 8.16 13.14
CA ARG A 361 4.96 8.05 11.68
C ARG A 361 5.19 6.61 11.25
N SER A 362 4.10 5.90 10.96
CA SER A 362 4.11 4.52 10.47
C SER A 362 4.29 4.44 8.95
N THR A 363 5.33 5.07 8.39
CA THR A 363 5.69 4.96 6.96
C THR A 363 7.20 4.88 6.79
N CYS A 364 7.81 3.77 7.23
CA CYS A 364 9.08 3.36 6.62
C CYS A 364 8.75 2.93 5.19
N ILE A 365 9.53 3.33 4.18
CA ILE A 365 9.23 2.94 2.80
C ILE A 365 9.97 1.67 2.38
N LEU A 366 11.15 1.28 2.91
CA LEU A 366 11.88 0.08 2.40
C LEU A 366 12.71 -0.71 3.44
N GLN A 367 12.81 -2.04 3.20
CA GLN A 367 13.54 -3.10 3.93
C GLN A 367 15.05 -3.17 3.63
N PRO A 368 15.85 -3.95 4.41
CA PRO A 368 17.17 -4.46 4.04
C PRO A 368 17.24 -5.96 3.66
N LYS A 369 18.16 -6.27 2.72
CA LYS A 369 18.93 -7.51 2.49
C LYS A 369 18.18 -8.83 2.21
N THR A 370 17.63 -8.98 1.01
CA THR A 370 18.02 -10.07 0.10
C THR A 370 17.79 -9.61 -1.34
N GLY A 371 18.81 -9.69 -2.19
CA GLY A 371 18.78 -9.07 -3.52
C GLY A 371 17.68 -9.65 -4.40
N LYS A 372 16.68 -8.83 -4.74
CA LYS A 372 15.75 -8.95 -5.88
C LYS A 372 15.04 -7.61 -6.09
N PHE A 373 14.71 -7.34 -7.35
CA PHE A 373 14.56 -6.02 -7.96
C PHE A 373 13.33 -5.19 -7.51
N TRP A 374 13.52 -3.87 -7.66
CA TRP A 374 12.71 -2.71 -7.26
C TRP A 374 11.94 -2.07 -8.42
#